data_AF-A0A6L2Q6C0-F1
#
_entry.id   AF-A0A6L2Q6C0-F1
#
_cell.length_a   1.000
_cell.length_b   1.000
_cell.length_c   1.000
_cell.angle_alpha   90.00
_cell.angle_beta   90.00
_cell.angle_gamma   90.00
#
_symmetry.space_group_name_H-M   'P 1'
#
loop_
_entity.id
_entity.type
_entity.pdbx_description
1 polymer ?
#
loop_
_entity_poly.entity_id
_entity_poly.type
_entity_poly.pdbx_seq_one_letter_code
_entity_poly.pdbx_strand_id
1 'polypeptide(L)'
;TCLDFDGELFHRGRLGAVLEFPSTAGMRSWLPEAETILKELHAAHQKQPVFSTGLTELHLGAVTVTATDICTILSSVPTLRILRHYQLVTALNLLHGEQWRRNERLPKYRLRNLDADFSHVVRCRMSPEAVLPPDVLQLAVLLCPAACQVHMRFDCSTPHDVLAPIATSLHSLRELSVVCVTSGERSNLNFEDLTAILEHHGADKLRSLELKVIEEVDVHVILTTCAKLERLVLSGCGNVMPPTCHSYNCGDLKLPTLRLLFFADGDDFSWDHAVPPCFWSATLGTAHGSRLEGLFLESPRIAAGTVFQHLPNLQVLSLCRYPEVTLGDVIAMCGLDKPSVRPLLYIRLSDCQRIGQREKRRLTATLNGAHLVVD
;
A
#
# COMPACT_ATOMS: atom_id res chain seq x y z
N THR A 1 -4.56 -21.39 13.47
CA THR A 1 -3.54 -20.69 14.31
C THR A 1 -2.66 -19.79 13.47
N CYS A 2 -2.25 -18.63 14.01
CA CYS A 2 -1.34 -17.66 13.37
C CYS A 2 -0.05 -17.55 14.18
N LEU A 3 1.10 -17.51 13.51
CA LEU A 3 2.40 -17.13 14.08
C LEU A 3 2.90 -15.88 13.37
N ASP A 4 3.12 -14.82 14.12
CA ASP A 4 3.57 -13.53 13.61
C ASP A 4 4.91 -13.17 14.24
N PHE A 5 5.99 -13.28 13.45
CA PHE A 5 7.33 -12.90 13.86
C PHE A 5 7.67 -11.45 13.51
N ASP A 6 6.79 -10.79 12.74
CA ASP A 6 7.02 -9.45 12.21
C ASP A 6 6.37 -8.39 13.12
N GLY A 7 5.42 -8.81 13.95
CA GLY A 7 4.62 -7.95 14.83
C GLY A 7 3.56 -7.14 14.09
N GLU A 8 3.45 -7.29 12.77
CA GLU A 8 2.56 -6.50 11.91
C GLU A 8 1.07 -6.77 12.20
N LEU A 9 0.74 -7.91 12.82
CA LEU A 9 -0.64 -8.28 13.13
C LEU A 9 -1.06 -7.95 14.57
N PHE A 10 -0.23 -7.26 15.35
CA PHE A 10 -0.53 -6.96 16.75
C PHE A 10 -1.91 -6.27 16.94
N HIS A 11 -2.26 -5.35 16.05
CA HIS A 11 -3.52 -4.62 16.09
C HIS A 11 -4.68 -5.31 15.35
N ARG A 12 -4.50 -6.53 14.81
CA ARG A 12 -5.49 -7.17 13.95
C ARG A 12 -6.87 -7.35 14.60
N GLY A 13 -7.90 -6.83 13.93
CA GLY A 13 -9.29 -6.87 14.39
C GLY A 13 -9.57 -6.03 15.63
N ARG A 14 -8.63 -5.20 16.10
CA ARG A 14 -8.81 -4.25 17.19
C ARG A 14 -9.31 -2.92 16.64
N LEU A 15 -10.50 -2.94 16.04
CA LEU A 15 -11.12 -1.76 15.45
C LEU A 15 -11.26 -0.62 16.49
N GLY A 16 -10.61 0.51 16.23
CA GLY A 16 -11.03 1.81 16.74
C GLY A 16 -10.79 2.16 18.21
N ALA A 17 -9.80 1.60 18.92
CA ALA A 17 -9.54 2.04 20.31
C ALA A 17 -8.09 2.08 20.79
N VAL A 18 -7.14 1.38 20.17
CA VAL A 18 -5.78 1.29 20.73
C VAL A 18 -4.74 1.23 19.62
N LEU A 19 -4.59 2.31 18.85
CA LEU A 19 -3.23 2.67 18.44
C LEU A 19 -2.64 3.35 19.66
N GLU A 20 -1.98 2.56 20.51
CA GLU A 20 -1.09 3.11 21.53
C GLU A 20 0.10 3.70 20.78
N PHE A 21 0.02 4.98 20.43
CA PHE A 21 1.17 5.68 19.88
C PHE A 21 2.27 5.64 20.95
N PRO A 22 3.38 4.93 20.70
CA PRO A 22 4.42 4.79 21.71
C PRO A 22 4.98 6.17 22.06
N SER A 23 5.60 6.29 23.23
CA SER A 23 6.34 7.50 23.64
C SER A 23 7.47 7.89 22.67
N THR A 24 7.77 7.03 21.68
CA THR A 24 8.73 7.25 20.61
C THR A 24 8.12 7.82 19.32
N ALA A 25 6.83 8.13 19.30
CA ALA A 25 6.20 8.80 18.16
C ALA A 25 6.87 10.17 17.93
N GLY A 26 7.24 10.46 16.69
CA GLY A 26 8.05 11.63 16.34
C GLY A 26 9.56 11.48 16.57
N MET A 27 10.05 10.32 17.04
CA MET A 27 11.50 10.05 17.14
C MET A 27 12.10 9.46 15.86
N ARG A 28 11.25 9.00 14.92
CA ARG A 28 11.67 8.47 13.61
C ARG A 28 11.50 9.53 12.53
N SER A 29 12.22 9.37 11.42
CA SER A 29 11.91 10.12 10.20
C SER A 29 10.47 9.87 9.77
N TRP A 30 9.89 10.83 9.05
CA TRP A 30 8.47 10.82 8.70
C TRP A 30 8.04 9.54 7.99
N LEU A 31 8.77 9.15 6.93
CA LEU A 31 8.39 8.03 6.07
C LEU A 31 8.26 6.68 6.82
N PRO A 32 9.28 6.20 7.56
CA PRO A 32 9.16 4.96 8.34
C PRO A 32 8.04 4.98 9.38
N GLU A 33 7.78 6.14 10.01
CA GLU A 33 6.68 6.26 10.99
C GLU A 33 5.31 6.22 10.31
N ALA A 34 5.14 6.98 9.23
CA ALA A 34 3.91 7.00 8.44
C ALA A 34 3.57 5.61 7.88
N GLU A 35 4.56 4.87 7.35
CA GLU A 35 4.36 3.50 6.88
C GLU A 35 3.98 2.54 8.01
N THR A 36 4.60 2.68 9.18
CA THR A 36 4.29 1.85 10.36
C THR A 36 2.83 2.06 10.78
N ILE A 37 2.42 3.31 10.99
CA ILE A 37 1.04 3.64 11.41
C ILE A 37 0.02 3.21 10.34
N LEU A 38 0.34 3.40 9.05
CA LEU A 38 -0.50 2.95 7.94
C LEU A 38 -0.73 1.43 7.99
N LYS A 39 0.34 0.64 8.23
CA LYS A 39 0.26 -0.82 8.35
C LYS A 39 -0.57 -1.23 9.57
N GLU A 40 -0.38 -0.59 10.72
CA GLU A 40 -1.14 -0.88 11.94
C GLU A 40 -2.64 -0.59 11.75
N LEU A 41 -2.98 0.56 11.14
CA LEU A 41 -4.36 0.90 10.77
C LEU A 41 -4.95 -0.13 9.80
N HIS A 42 -4.19 -0.54 8.80
CA HIS A 42 -4.64 -1.54 7.83
C HIS A 42 -4.90 -2.89 8.51
N ALA A 43 -3.98 -3.35 9.37
CA ALA A 43 -4.12 -4.58 10.14
C ALA A 43 -5.35 -4.56 11.04
N ALA A 44 -5.64 -3.43 11.69
CA ALA A 44 -6.82 -3.26 12.55
C ALA A 44 -8.15 -3.55 11.82
N HIS A 45 -8.21 -3.30 10.51
CA HIS A 45 -9.38 -3.58 9.67
C HIS A 45 -9.47 -5.01 9.17
N GLN A 46 -8.40 -5.79 9.30
CA GLN A 46 -8.41 -7.19 8.93
C GLN A 46 -9.24 -8.00 9.93
N LYS A 47 -10.06 -8.93 9.39
CA LYS A 47 -10.86 -9.83 10.23
C LYS A 47 -9.95 -10.74 11.05
N GLN A 48 -10.29 -10.95 12.32
CA GLN A 48 -9.62 -11.94 13.14
C GLN A 48 -9.75 -13.34 12.50
N PRO A 49 -8.69 -14.16 12.54
CA PRO A 49 -8.77 -15.51 12.00
C PRO A 49 -9.78 -16.32 12.81
N VAL A 50 -10.63 -17.07 12.10
CA VAL A 50 -11.53 -18.04 12.75
C VAL A 50 -10.67 -19.12 13.40
N PHE A 51 -10.97 -19.47 14.65
CA PHE A 51 -10.27 -20.54 15.36
C PHE A 51 -10.26 -21.81 14.51
N SER A 52 -9.06 -22.22 14.11
CA SER A 52 -8.80 -23.41 13.30
C SER A 52 -7.83 -24.31 14.04
N THR A 53 -8.03 -25.62 13.93
CA THR A 53 -7.07 -26.62 14.37
C THR A 53 -5.86 -26.60 13.43
N GLY A 54 -4.67 -26.34 13.96
CA GLY A 54 -3.40 -26.32 13.21
C GLY A 54 -2.94 -24.94 12.73
N LEU A 55 -1.69 -24.87 12.26
CA LEU A 55 -1.09 -23.65 11.73
C LEU A 55 -1.71 -23.29 10.37
N THR A 56 -2.21 -22.06 10.24
CA THR A 56 -2.89 -21.56 9.03
C THR A 56 -2.30 -20.28 8.47
N GLU A 57 -1.60 -19.50 9.28
CA GLU A 57 -0.97 -18.24 8.87
C GLU A 57 0.42 -18.16 9.52
N LEU A 58 1.43 -17.81 8.74
CA LEU A 58 2.83 -17.68 9.17
C LEU A 58 3.43 -16.43 8.54
N HIS A 59 3.92 -15.51 9.36
CA HIS A 59 4.53 -14.24 8.93
C HIS A 59 5.99 -14.22 9.35
N LEU A 60 6.89 -14.13 8.36
CA LEU A 60 8.34 -14.36 8.52
C LEU A 60 9.20 -13.19 8.01
N GLY A 61 8.62 -12.06 7.61
CA GLY A 61 9.34 -10.93 7.00
C GLY A 61 10.51 -10.35 7.80
N ALA A 62 10.51 -10.48 9.12
CA ALA A 62 11.59 -10.06 10.02
C ALA A 62 12.60 -11.18 10.34
N VAL A 63 12.30 -12.43 9.96
CA VAL A 63 13.14 -13.60 10.23
C VAL A 63 14.04 -13.87 9.04
N THR A 64 15.29 -14.27 9.30
CA THR A 64 16.17 -14.74 8.23
C THR A 64 15.82 -16.18 7.88
N VAL A 65 15.01 -16.37 6.83
CA VAL A 65 14.55 -17.67 6.34
C VAL A 65 14.94 -17.83 4.88
N THR A 66 15.44 -19.01 4.50
CA THR A 66 15.81 -19.31 3.11
C THR A 66 14.64 -19.93 2.34
N ALA A 67 14.73 -19.94 1.01
CA ALA A 67 13.74 -20.58 0.15
C ALA A 67 13.63 -22.09 0.45
N THR A 68 14.76 -22.74 0.78
CA THR A 68 14.80 -24.16 1.19
C THR A 68 14.08 -24.42 2.51
N ASP A 69 14.19 -23.49 3.48
CA ASP A 69 13.43 -23.57 4.73
C ASP A 69 11.93 -23.47 4.44
N ILE A 70 11.54 -22.55 3.54
CA ILE A 70 10.14 -22.42 3.09
C ILE A 70 9.66 -23.69 2.38
N CYS A 71 10.49 -24.32 1.53
CA CYS A 71 10.15 -25.62 0.91
C CYS A 71 9.78 -26.66 1.97
N THR A 72 10.57 -26.72 3.05
CA THR A 72 10.34 -27.63 4.19
C THR A 72 9.04 -27.30 4.90
N ILE A 73 8.76 -26.01 5.14
CA ILE A 73 7.51 -25.53 5.76
C ILE A 73 6.29 -25.92 4.90
N LEU A 74 6.33 -25.63 3.59
CA LEU A 74 5.22 -25.92 2.67
C LEU A 74 4.93 -27.43 2.58
N SER A 75 5.97 -28.25 2.63
CA SER A 75 5.84 -29.71 2.64
C SER A 75 5.27 -30.24 3.95
N SER A 76 5.62 -29.60 5.07
CA SER A 76 5.24 -30.05 6.42
C SER A 76 3.88 -29.52 6.87
N VAL A 77 3.42 -28.39 6.32
CA VAL A 77 2.20 -27.69 6.76
C VAL A 77 1.27 -27.42 5.56
N PRO A 78 0.61 -28.44 5.00
CA PRO A 78 -0.25 -28.29 3.82
C PRO A 78 -1.54 -27.48 4.09
N THR A 79 -1.87 -27.23 5.35
CA THR A 79 -3.03 -26.43 5.77
C THR A 79 -2.79 -24.93 5.70
N LEU A 80 -1.57 -24.51 5.39
CA LEU A 80 -1.18 -23.10 5.39
C LEU A 80 -1.97 -22.31 4.33
N ARG A 81 -2.48 -21.16 4.74
CA ARG A 81 -3.28 -20.24 3.91
C ARG A 81 -2.57 -18.93 3.69
N ILE A 82 -1.72 -18.51 4.62
CA ILE A 82 -0.88 -17.32 4.47
C ILE A 82 0.55 -17.70 4.85
N LEU A 83 1.50 -17.36 3.99
CA LEU A 83 2.93 -17.41 4.26
C LEU A 83 3.58 -16.11 3.80
N ARG A 84 3.76 -15.14 4.69
CA ARG A 84 4.36 -13.85 4.32
C ARG A 84 5.89 -13.95 4.37
N HIS A 85 6.51 -13.95 3.19
CA HIS A 85 7.96 -13.90 3.01
C HIS A 85 8.32 -13.69 1.54
N TYR A 86 9.26 -12.81 1.25
CA TYR A 86 9.66 -12.44 -0.12
C TYR A 86 10.18 -13.62 -0.97
N GLN A 87 10.64 -14.70 -0.33
CA GLN A 87 11.11 -15.93 -1.01
C GLN A 87 10.03 -16.99 -1.25
N LEU A 88 8.75 -16.71 -0.98
CA LEU A 88 7.67 -17.68 -1.15
C LEU A 88 7.61 -18.22 -2.59
N VAL A 89 7.59 -17.33 -3.59
CA VAL A 89 7.52 -17.76 -5.00
C VAL A 89 8.79 -18.50 -5.44
N THR A 90 9.96 -18.10 -4.92
CA THR A 90 11.21 -18.85 -5.11
C THR A 90 11.11 -20.27 -4.60
N ALA A 91 10.56 -20.48 -3.40
CA ALA A 91 10.39 -21.81 -2.84
C ALA A 91 9.41 -22.68 -3.64
N LEU A 92 8.30 -22.09 -4.11
CA LEU A 92 7.35 -22.79 -4.99
C LEU A 92 8.03 -23.26 -6.29
N ASN A 93 8.90 -22.42 -6.87
CA ASN A 93 9.70 -22.77 -8.04
C ASN A 93 10.71 -23.88 -7.75
N LEU A 94 11.39 -23.84 -6.59
CA LEU A 94 12.33 -24.89 -6.20
C LEU A 94 11.63 -26.25 -6.01
N LEU A 95 10.40 -26.25 -5.46
CA LEU A 95 9.63 -27.48 -5.26
C LEU A 95 9.06 -28.07 -6.56
N HIS A 96 8.59 -27.22 -7.47
CA HIS A 96 7.72 -27.67 -8.57
C HIS A 96 8.12 -27.17 -9.96
N GLY A 97 9.17 -26.37 -10.09
CA GLY A 97 9.62 -25.82 -11.38
C GLY A 97 9.98 -26.89 -12.39
N GLU A 98 10.72 -27.93 -11.97
CA GLU A 98 11.06 -29.06 -12.84
C GLU A 98 9.84 -29.90 -13.25
N GLN A 99 8.93 -30.16 -12.30
CA GLN A 99 7.69 -30.88 -12.57
C GLN A 99 6.83 -30.11 -13.59
N TRP A 100 6.76 -28.79 -13.43
CA TRP A 100 6.02 -27.92 -14.34
C TRP A 100 6.60 -27.91 -15.74
N ARG A 101 7.93 -27.76 -15.89
CA ARG A 101 8.61 -27.78 -17.20
C ARG A 101 8.43 -29.11 -17.94
N ARG A 102 8.24 -30.21 -17.22
CA ARG A 102 7.96 -31.54 -17.77
C ARG A 102 6.47 -31.79 -18.07
N ASN A 103 5.61 -30.79 -17.87
CA ASN A 103 4.15 -30.92 -17.96
C ASN A 103 3.57 -32.01 -17.04
N GLU A 104 4.20 -32.23 -15.88
CA GLU A 104 3.71 -33.16 -14.88
C GLU A 104 2.56 -32.56 -14.07
N ARG A 105 1.80 -33.40 -13.37
CA ARG A 105 0.66 -32.96 -12.56
C ARG A 105 1.13 -32.18 -11.35
N LEU A 106 0.78 -30.89 -11.30
CA LEU A 106 1.09 -30.00 -10.19
C LEU A 106 0.14 -30.16 -8.98
N PRO A 107 0.64 -30.03 -7.74
CA PRO A 107 -0.22 -29.95 -6.56
C PRO A 107 -0.94 -28.59 -6.50
N LYS A 108 -1.95 -28.50 -5.62
CA LYS A 108 -2.67 -27.25 -5.35
C LYS A 108 -2.57 -26.89 -3.88
N TYR A 109 -1.96 -25.75 -3.60
CA TYR A 109 -1.84 -25.18 -2.26
C TYR A 109 -3.09 -24.35 -1.92
N ARG A 110 -3.36 -24.21 -0.61
CA ARG A 110 -4.46 -23.39 -0.07
C ARG A 110 -4.03 -21.94 0.23
N LEU A 111 -2.83 -21.56 -0.22
CA LEU A 111 -2.26 -20.25 -0.02
C LEU A 111 -3.12 -19.17 -0.69
N ARG A 112 -3.24 -18.04 0.01
CA ARG A 112 -4.02 -16.86 -0.36
C ARG A 112 -3.14 -15.66 -0.69
N ASN A 113 -1.86 -15.73 -0.39
CA ASN A 113 -0.89 -14.72 -0.76
C ASN A 113 0.20 -15.31 -1.66
N LEU A 114 0.73 -14.48 -2.54
CA LEU A 114 1.93 -14.72 -3.33
C LEU A 114 2.87 -13.55 -3.09
N ASP A 115 4.04 -13.84 -2.55
CA ASP A 115 5.08 -12.86 -2.27
C ASP A 115 6.27 -13.22 -3.17
N ALA A 116 6.57 -12.35 -4.12
CA ALA A 116 7.58 -12.54 -5.16
C ALA A 116 8.62 -11.41 -5.11
N ASP A 117 9.88 -11.77 -5.23
CA ASP A 117 10.99 -10.83 -5.36
C ASP A 117 11.79 -11.17 -6.61
N PHE A 118 11.55 -10.38 -7.66
CA PHE A 118 12.25 -10.44 -8.94
C PHE A 118 13.51 -9.59 -8.95
N SER A 119 13.78 -8.84 -7.87
CA SER A 119 14.91 -7.92 -7.85
C SER A 119 16.25 -8.61 -7.64
N HIS A 120 17.29 -8.14 -8.33
CA HIS A 120 18.68 -8.49 -8.09
C HIS A 120 19.25 -7.86 -6.81
N VAL A 121 18.52 -6.95 -6.17
CA VAL A 121 18.98 -6.18 -5.01
C VAL A 121 18.62 -6.89 -3.70
N VAL A 122 19.57 -7.65 -3.14
CA VAL A 122 19.46 -8.14 -1.75
C VAL A 122 20.27 -7.20 -0.85
N ARG A 123 19.60 -6.43 0.01
CA ARG A 123 20.24 -5.64 1.10
C ARG A 123 21.45 -4.81 0.61
N CYS A 124 21.26 -4.02 -0.44
CA CYS A 124 22.28 -3.13 -1.03
C CYS A 124 23.47 -3.83 -1.73
N ARG A 125 23.33 -5.10 -2.13
CA ARG A 125 24.28 -5.78 -3.02
C ARG A 125 23.55 -6.31 -4.25
N MET A 126 24.04 -5.94 -5.43
CA MET A 126 23.64 -6.53 -6.71
C MET A 126 24.04 -8.02 -6.70
N SER A 127 23.05 -8.91 -6.69
CA SER A 127 23.26 -10.30 -7.07
C SER A 127 23.52 -10.34 -8.58
N PRO A 128 24.58 -11.02 -9.06
CA PRO A 128 24.86 -11.12 -10.49
C PRO A 128 23.89 -12.04 -11.27
N GLU A 129 22.96 -12.71 -10.59
CA GLU A 129 22.03 -13.66 -11.19
C GLU A 129 20.57 -13.19 -11.07
N ALA A 130 19.77 -13.45 -12.11
CA ALA A 130 18.31 -13.33 -12.06
C ALA A 130 17.77 -14.24 -10.96
N VAL A 131 17.13 -13.64 -9.96
CA VAL A 131 16.66 -14.38 -8.77
C VAL A 131 15.52 -15.32 -9.13
N LEU A 132 14.68 -14.93 -10.11
CA LEU A 132 13.51 -15.69 -10.53
C LEU A 132 13.36 -15.70 -12.06
N PRO A 133 13.03 -16.86 -12.66
CA PRO A 133 12.59 -16.92 -14.06
C PRO A 133 11.33 -16.06 -14.30
N PRO A 134 11.18 -15.39 -15.46
CA PRO A 134 10.03 -14.53 -15.75
C PRO A 134 8.67 -15.25 -15.67
N ASP A 135 8.65 -16.54 -15.97
CA ASP A 135 7.47 -17.39 -16.01
C ASP A 135 7.07 -17.93 -14.61
N VAL A 136 7.86 -17.66 -13.56
CA VAL A 136 7.63 -18.25 -12.25
C VAL A 136 6.32 -17.81 -11.61
N LEU A 137 5.83 -16.60 -11.92
CA LEU A 137 4.56 -16.14 -11.38
C LEU A 137 3.39 -16.92 -11.99
N GLN A 138 3.52 -17.37 -13.23
CA GLN A 138 2.56 -18.27 -13.87
C GLN A 138 2.48 -19.59 -13.11
N LEU A 139 3.63 -20.20 -12.78
CA LEU A 139 3.69 -21.39 -11.93
C LEU A 139 3.04 -21.14 -10.56
N ALA A 140 3.38 -20.04 -9.91
CA ALA A 140 2.87 -19.71 -8.58
C ALA A 140 1.35 -19.59 -8.55
N VAL A 141 0.76 -18.95 -9.57
CA VAL A 141 -0.70 -18.82 -9.71
C VAL A 141 -1.36 -20.18 -10.00
N LEU A 142 -0.74 -21.05 -10.80
CA LEU A 142 -1.23 -22.42 -11.04
C LEU A 142 -1.22 -23.28 -9.77
N LEU A 143 -0.17 -23.16 -8.96
CA LEU A 143 -0.02 -23.84 -7.67
C LEU A 143 -0.98 -23.29 -6.61
N CYS A 144 -1.28 -21.99 -6.63
CA CYS A 144 -2.07 -21.28 -5.63
C CYS A 144 -3.29 -20.57 -6.24
N PRO A 145 -4.27 -21.30 -6.80
CA PRO A 145 -5.41 -20.70 -7.50
C PRO A 145 -6.37 -19.91 -6.58
N ALA A 146 -6.23 -20.07 -5.26
CA ALA A 146 -6.98 -19.33 -4.25
C ALA A 146 -6.29 -18.03 -3.80
N ALA A 147 -5.13 -17.70 -4.38
CA ALA A 147 -4.41 -16.47 -4.11
C ALA A 147 -5.28 -15.25 -4.41
N CYS A 148 -5.31 -14.31 -3.47
CA CYS A 148 -6.02 -13.05 -3.59
C CYS A 148 -5.20 -11.85 -3.08
N GLN A 149 -3.96 -12.09 -2.64
CA GLN A 149 -3.00 -11.07 -2.24
C GLN A 149 -1.72 -11.31 -3.04
N VAL A 150 -1.23 -10.30 -3.73
CA VAL A 150 0.02 -10.39 -4.48
C VAL A 150 0.92 -9.24 -4.06
N HIS A 151 2.12 -9.58 -3.63
CA HIS A 151 3.20 -8.67 -3.26
C HIS A 151 4.37 -8.94 -4.16
N MET A 152 4.75 -7.95 -4.97
CA MET A 152 5.84 -8.05 -5.91
C MET A 152 6.86 -6.95 -5.66
N ARG A 153 8.12 -7.38 -5.54
CA ARG A 153 9.29 -6.52 -5.61
C ARG A 153 10.02 -6.82 -6.90
N PHE A 154 10.51 -5.79 -7.57
CA PHE A 154 11.17 -5.92 -8.86
C PHE A 154 12.21 -4.82 -9.06
N ASP A 155 13.02 -4.96 -10.09
CA ASP A 155 14.00 -3.97 -10.53
C ASP A 155 13.81 -3.59 -11.99
N CYS A 156 14.62 -2.65 -12.48
CA CYS A 156 14.56 -2.14 -13.86
C CYS A 156 14.70 -3.23 -14.93
N SER A 157 15.39 -4.34 -14.62
CA SER A 157 15.60 -5.48 -15.53
C SER A 157 14.43 -6.45 -15.60
N THR A 158 13.48 -6.38 -14.68
CA THR A 158 12.35 -7.32 -14.63
C THR A 158 11.47 -7.15 -15.87
N PRO A 159 11.19 -8.23 -16.65
CA PRO A 159 10.39 -8.13 -17.86
C PRO A 159 8.96 -7.63 -17.62
N HIS A 160 8.43 -6.89 -18.58
CA HIS A 160 7.13 -6.22 -18.49
C HIS A 160 5.93 -7.21 -18.36
N ASP A 161 6.06 -8.40 -18.95
CA ASP A 161 5.02 -9.42 -19.01
C ASP A 161 4.91 -10.31 -17.76
N VAL A 162 5.83 -10.16 -16.80
CA VAL A 162 5.87 -10.97 -15.55
C VAL A 162 4.55 -10.90 -14.77
N LEU A 163 3.84 -9.78 -14.86
CA LEU A 163 2.58 -9.55 -14.14
C LEU A 163 1.34 -10.12 -14.85
N ALA A 164 1.43 -10.48 -16.14
CA ALA A 164 0.31 -10.95 -16.94
C ALA A 164 -0.47 -12.14 -16.33
N PRO A 165 0.15 -13.10 -15.62
CA PRO A 165 -0.57 -14.19 -14.95
C PRO A 165 -1.58 -13.72 -13.89
N ILE A 166 -1.38 -12.54 -13.27
CA ILE A 166 -2.30 -12.00 -12.27
C ILE A 166 -3.65 -11.63 -12.92
N ALA A 167 -3.61 -10.99 -14.10
CA ALA A 167 -4.82 -10.62 -14.83
C ALA A 167 -5.50 -11.84 -15.46
N THR A 168 -4.72 -12.79 -15.99
CA THR A 168 -5.24 -13.87 -16.84
C THR A 168 -5.63 -15.13 -16.08
N SER A 169 -5.00 -15.41 -14.93
CA SER A 169 -5.10 -16.72 -14.27
C SER A 169 -5.68 -16.67 -12.86
N LEU A 170 -5.59 -15.54 -12.15
CA LEU A 170 -6.23 -15.41 -10.83
C LEU A 170 -7.72 -15.08 -10.96
N HIS A 171 -8.54 -15.75 -10.15
CA HIS A 171 -10.00 -15.52 -10.15
C HIS A 171 -10.44 -14.30 -9.35
N SER A 172 -9.64 -13.84 -8.38
CA SER A 172 -10.01 -12.71 -7.53
C SER A 172 -8.79 -12.12 -6.83
N LEU A 173 -8.42 -10.90 -7.19
CA LEU A 173 -7.39 -10.12 -6.50
C LEU A 173 -8.03 -9.11 -5.54
N ARG A 174 -7.61 -9.12 -4.28
CA ARG A 174 -8.06 -8.19 -3.23
C ARG A 174 -6.99 -7.19 -2.84
N GLU A 175 -5.72 -7.58 -2.96
CA GLU A 175 -4.58 -6.79 -2.54
C GLU A 175 -3.47 -6.94 -3.56
N LEU A 176 -3.01 -5.81 -4.09
CA LEU A 176 -1.88 -5.73 -5.01
C LEU A 176 -0.87 -4.74 -4.44
N SER A 177 0.36 -5.19 -4.23
CA SER A 177 1.50 -4.35 -3.88
C SER A 177 2.61 -4.58 -4.90
N VAL A 178 3.03 -3.54 -5.59
CA VAL A 178 4.04 -3.58 -6.65
C VAL A 178 5.07 -2.49 -6.37
N VAL A 179 6.30 -2.91 -6.10
CA VAL A 179 7.38 -2.04 -5.58
C VAL A 179 8.62 -2.22 -6.44
N CYS A 180 9.02 -1.17 -7.14
CA CYS A 180 10.35 -1.13 -7.79
C CYS A 180 11.40 -0.79 -6.72
N VAL A 181 12.45 -1.60 -6.61
CA VAL A 181 13.53 -1.41 -5.62
C VAL A 181 14.77 -0.73 -6.20
N THR A 182 14.82 -0.56 -7.52
CA THR A 182 15.88 0.19 -8.20
C THR A 182 15.43 1.62 -8.48
N SER A 183 16.33 2.57 -8.27
CA SER A 183 16.09 3.99 -8.52
C SER A 183 16.99 4.51 -9.64
N GLY A 184 16.47 5.40 -10.49
CA GLY A 184 17.26 6.18 -11.45
C GLY A 184 17.41 5.57 -12.84
N GLU A 185 16.94 4.34 -13.07
CA GLU A 185 16.87 3.71 -14.38
C GLU A 185 15.41 3.46 -14.75
N ARG A 186 15.09 3.62 -16.05
CA ARG A 186 13.76 3.33 -16.56
C ARG A 186 13.47 1.85 -16.43
N SER A 187 12.36 1.50 -15.78
CA SER A 187 11.96 0.10 -15.67
C SER A 187 11.27 -0.38 -16.94
N ASN A 188 11.49 -1.66 -17.30
CA ASN A 188 10.72 -2.31 -18.35
C ASN A 188 9.24 -2.47 -17.95
N LEU A 189 8.97 -2.66 -16.65
CA LEU A 189 7.63 -2.78 -16.11
C LEU A 189 7.13 -1.40 -15.68
N ASN A 190 6.02 -0.94 -16.27
CA ASN A 190 5.41 0.35 -16.00
C ASN A 190 3.93 0.22 -15.62
N PHE A 191 3.20 1.34 -15.54
CA PHE A 191 1.79 1.33 -15.19
C PHE A 191 0.87 0.70 -16.26
N GLU A 192 1.29 0.63 -17.53
CA GLU A 192 0.52 -0.03 -18.59
C GLU A 192 0.33 -1.53 -18.27
N ASP A 193 1.39 -2.20 -17.78
CA ASP A 193 1.34 -3.61 -17.38
C ASP A 193 0.38 -3.86 -16.20
N LEU A 194 0.14 -2.84 -15.37
CA LEU A 194 -0.81 -2.91 -14.25
C LEU A 194 -2.25 -2.64 -14.69
N THR A 195 -2.46 -1.93 -15.79
CA THR A 195 -3.79 -1.49 -16.24
C THR A 195 -4.72 -2.68 -16.45
N ALA A 196 -4.26 -3.73 -17.14
CA ALA A 196 -5.06 -4.94 -17.35
C ALA A 196 -5.47 -5.64 -16.04
N ILE A 197 -4.63 -5.56 -15.00
CA ILE A 197 -4.94 -6.12 -13.68
C ILE A 197 -6.02 -5.29 -13.00
N LEU A 198 -5.91 -3.95 -13.07
CA LEU A 198 -6.88 -3.03 -12.48
C LEU A 198 -8.24 -3.11 -13.19
N GLU A 199 -8.27 -3.20 -14.50
CA GLU A 199 -9.50 -3.38 -15.28
C GLU A 199 -10.19 -4.71 -14.95
N HIS A 200 -9.43 -5.79 -14.79
CA HIS A 200 -9.99 -7.10 -14.50
C HIS A 200 -10.50 -7.25 -13.06
N HIS A 201 -9.74 -6.74 -12.07
CA HIS A 201 -10.01 -6.99 -10.64
C HIS A 201 -10.55 -5.77 -9.88
N GLY A 202 -10.37 -4.56 -10.39
CA GLY A 202 -10.55 -3.29 -9.69
C GLY A 202 -11.98 -3.05 -9.22
N ALA A 203 -12.96 -3.23 -10.11
CA ALA A 203 -14.34 -2.79 -9.85
C ALA A 203 -15.00 -3.57 -8.69
N ASP A 204 -14.62 -4.85 -8.55
CA ASP A 204 -15.33 -5.76 -7.66
C ASP A 204 -14.54 -6.25 -6.45
N LYS A 205 -13.27 -6.60 -6.66
CA LYS A 205 -12.53 -7.42 -5.71
C LYS A 205 -11.40 -6.65 -5.04
N LEU A 206 -10.75 -5.73 -5.76
CA LEU A 206 -9.61 -5.00 -5.24
C LEU A 206 -10.02 -4.09 -4.07
N ARG A 207 -9.25 -4.13 -2.99
CA ARG A 207 -9.45 -3.35 -1.75
C ARG A 207 -8.20 -2.59 -1.32
N SER A 208 -7.02 -3.10 -1.66
CA SER A 208 -5.76 -2.44 -1.37
C SER A 208 -4.89 -2.41 -2.62
N LEU A 209 -4.40 -1.22 -2.96
CA LEU A 209 -3.45 -0.99 -4.04
C LEU A 209 -2.25 -0.21 -3.47
N GLU A 210 -1.06 -0.74 -3.69
CA GLU A 210 0.20 -0.10 -3.34
C GLU A 210 1.14 -0.12 -4.53
N LEU A 211 1.52 1.07 -4.97
CA LEU A 211 2.45 1.31 -6.05
C LEU A 211 3.59 2.15 -5.50
N LYS A 212 4.82 1.65 -5.67
CA LYS A 212 6.02 2.41 -5.28
C LYS A 212 7.04 2.41 -6.39
N VAL A 213 7.52 3.60 -6.74
CA VAL A 213 8.54 3.82 -7.78
C VAL A 213 8.09 3.22 -9.12
N ILE A 214 6.83 3.52 -9.49
CA ILE A 214 6.21 3.10 -10.76
C ILE A 214 6.12 4.30 -11.68
N GLU A 215 6.50 4.11 -12.95
CA GLU A 215 6.45 5.12 -14.00
C GLU A 215 5.09 5.16 -14.71
N GLU A 216 4.79 6.32 -15.29
CA GLU A 216 3.66 6.55 -16.18
C GLU A 216 2.29 6.25 -15.53
N VAL A 217 2.17 6.49 -14.22
CA VAL A 217 0.94 6.23 -13.47
C VAL A 217 -0.16 7.19 -13.89
N ASP A 218 -1.19 6.64 -14.55
CA ASP A 218 -2.44 7.36 -14.81
C ASP A 218 -3.44 7.10 -13.67
N VAL A 219 -3.53 8.08 -12.76
CA VAL A 219 -4.44 8.01 -11.64
C VAL A 219 -5.91 7.91 -12.05
N HIS A 220 -6.30 8.32 -13.27
CA HIS A 220 -7.69 8.19 -13.73
C HIS A 220 -8.11 6.73 -13.89
N VAL A 221 -7.20 5.86 -14.34
CA VAL A 221 -7.44 4.42 -14.40
C VAL A 221 -7.74 3.90 -13.01
N ILE A 222 -6.97 4.29 -11.98
CA ILE A 222 -7.23 3.89 -10.59
C ILE A 222 -8.60 4.38 -10.13
N LEU A 223 -8.91 5.66 -10.36
CA LEU A 223 -10.16 6.28 -9.89
C LEU A 223 -11.41 5.70 -10.57
N THR A 224 -11.31 5.27 -11.84
CA THR A 224 -12.45 4.75 -12.61
C THR A 224 -12.63 3.24 -12.44
N THR A 225 -11.55 2.49 -12.29
CA THR A 225 -11.60 1.02 -12.20
C THR A 225 -11.77 0.55 -10.75
N CYS A 226 -11.21 1.24 -9.76
CA CYS A 226 -11.08 0.72 -8.39
C CYS A 226 -12.15 1.24 -7.42
N ALA A 227 -13.43 1.17 -7.78
CA ALA A 227 -14.54 1.78 -7.03
C ALA A 227 -14.70 1.30 -5.57
N LYS A 228 -14.14 0.13 -5.21
CA LYS A 228 -14.22 -0.46 -3.87
C LYS A 228 -12.90 -0.38 -3.10
N LEU A 229 -11.96 0.46 -3.55
CA LEU A 229 -10.65 0.61 -2.91
C LEU A 229 -10.79 1.17 -1.48
N GLU A 230 -10.15 0.53 -0.51
CA GLU A 230 -10.13 0.91 0.90
C GLU A 230 -8.75 1.47 1.32
N ARG A 231 -7.67 1.03 0.67
CA ARG A 231 -6.30 1.51 0.86
C ARG A 231 -5.65 1.84 -0.47
N LEU A 232 -5.09 3.04 -0.58
CA LEU A 232 -4.27 3.50 -1.71
C LEU A 232 -2.92 4.01 -1.20
N VAL A 233 -1.85 3.47 -1.75
CA VAL A 233 -0.48 3.93 -1.51
C VAL A 233 0.18 4.25 -2.84
N LEU A 234 0.60 5.50 -3.01
CA LEU A 234 1.40 5.97 -4.14
C LEU A 234 2.66 6.63 -3.57
N SER A 235 3.84 6.04 -3.80
CA SER A 235 5.10 6.55 -3.24
C SER A 235 6.17 6.59 -4.31
N GLY A 236 6.70 7.78 -4.61
CA GLY A 236 7.71 7.97 -5.66
C GLY A 236 7.25 7.55 -7.06
N CYS A 237 5.94 7.56 -7.31
CA CYS A 237 5.38 7.25 -8.63
C CYS A 237 5.56 8.44 -9.58
N GLY A 238 6.02 8.18 -10.80
CA GLY A 238 5.98 9.16 -11.89
C GLY A 238 4.57 9.20 -12.46
N ASN A 239 3.84 10.29 -12.23
CA ASN A 239 2.44 10.41 -12.63
C ASN A 239 2.35 11.06 -14.01
N VAL A 240 1.43 10.56 -14.83
CA VAL A 240 1.12 11.17 -16.14
C VAL A 240 -0.26 11.77 -16.08
N MET A 241 -0.38 13.03 -16.49
CA MET A 241 -1.67 13.63 -16.78
C MET A 241 -2.07 13.22 -18.21
N PRO A 242 -3.07 12.34 -18.39
CA PRO A 242 -3.49 11.97 -19.74
C PRO A 242 -4.02 13.20 -20.48
N PRO A 243 -3.84 13.29 -21.81
CA PRO A 243 -4.35 14.40 -22.62
C PRO A 243 -5.86 14.64 -22.44
N THR A 244 -6.59 13.59 -22.08
CA THR A 244 -8.04 13.56 -21.82
C THR A 244 -8.45 14.10 -20.45
N CYS A 245 -7.51 14.51 -19.58
CA CYS A 245 -7.84 15.05 -18.26
C CYS A 245 -8.77 16.28 -18.34
N HIS A 246 -8.64 17.11 -19.39
CA HIS A 246 -9.49 18.28 -19.59
C HIS A 246 -10.94 17.93 -19.97
N SER A 247 -11.15 16.77 -20.59
CA SER A 247 -12.47 16.24 -20.95
C SER A 247 -13.04 15.29 -19.91
N TYR A 248 -12.27 14.92 -18.89
CA TYR A 248 -12.75 14.17 -17.74
C TYR A 248 -13.64 15.06 -16.87
N ASN A 249 -14.88 14.64 -16.61
CA ASN A 249 -15.68 15.28 -15.59
C ASN A 249 -15.16 14.88 -14.20
N CYS A 250 -14.14 15.60 -13.75
CA CYS A 250 -13.46 15.36 -12.47
C CYS A 250 -14.42 15.31 -11.27
N GLY A 251 -15.61 15.94 -11.37
CA GLY A 251 -16.64 15.91 -10.33
C GLY A 251 -17.34 14.55 -10.16
N ASP A 252 -17.25 13.67 -11.15
CA ASP A 252 -17.87 12.34 -11.10
C ASP A 252 -16.93 11.26 -10.56
N LEU A 253 -15.63 11.55 -10.43
CA LEU A 253 -14.61 10.62 -9.93
C LEU A 253 -14.60 10.56 -8.40
N LYS A 254 -14.69 9.34 -7.84
CA LYS A 254 -14.94 9.13 -6.41
C LYS A 254 -14.33 7.82 -5.96
N LEU A 255 -13.64 7.82 -4.81
CA LEU A 255 -13.31 6.60 -4.08
C LEU A 255 -14.10 6.53 -2.76
N PRO A 256 -15.40 6.18 -2.81
CA PRO A 256 -16.31 6.32 -1.66
C PRO A 256 -15.98 5.37 -0.49
N THR A 257 -15.22 4.31 -0.75
CA THR A 257 -14.80 3.33 0.25
C THR A 257 -13.42 3.59 0.81
N LEU A 258 -12.70 4.61 0.33
CA LEU A 258 -11.31 4.85 0.73
C LEU A 258 -11.21 5.21 2.21
N ARG A 259 -10.34 4.50 2.93
CA ARG A 259 -10.10 4.66 4.37
C ARG A 259 -8.68 5.11 4.66
N LEU A 260 -7.72 4.65 3.87
CA LEU A 260 -6.31 4.94 4.05
C LEU A 260 -5.74 5.49 2.74
N LEU A 261 -5.22 6.71 2.80
CA LEU A 261 -4.51 7.33 1.69
C LEU A 261 -3.07 7.63 2.14
N PHE A 262 -2.11 7.07 1.41
CA PHE A 262 -0.70 7.40 1.54
C PHE A 262 -0.20 7.92 0.19
N PHE A 263 0.30 9.14 0.18
CA PHE A 263 0.96 9.76 -0.95
C PHE A 263 2.31 10.30 -0.50
N ALA A 264 3.38 9.93 -1.19
CA ALA A 264 4.68 10.53 -0.98
C ALA A 264 5.36 10.83 -2.30
N ASP A 265 5.72 12.09 -2.50
CA ASP A 265 6.63 12.50 -3.57
C ASP A 265 8.00 11.83 -3.37
N GLY A 266 8.56 11.32 -4.46
CA GLY A 266 9.88 10.70 -4.43
C GLY A 266 10.91 11.70 -4.91
N ASP A 267 11.25 12.69 -4.08
CA ASP A 267 12.16 13.81 -4.44
C ASP A 267 13.51 13.38 -5.05
N ASP A 268 13.90 12.10 -4.96
CA ASP A 268 15.10 11.53 -5.57
C ASP A 268 14.94 11.09 -7.06
N PHE A 269 13.75 11.22 -7.65
CA PHE A 269 13.48 10.81 -9.04
C PHE A 269 13.35 12.01 -9.98
N SER A 270 13.72 11.82 -11.26
CA SER A 270 13.75 12.88 -12.28
C SER A 270 12.40 13.13 -12.96
N TRP A 271 11.30 12.62 -12.40
CA TRP A 271 9.99 12.58 -13.05
C TRP A 271 9.01 13.56 -12.41
N ASP A 272 7.91 13.87 -13.12
CA ASP A 272 6.82 14.62 -12.52
C ASP A 272 6.01 13.69 -11.60
N HIS A 273 5.95 14.08 -10.33
CA HIS A 273 5.19 13.37 -9.30
C HIS A 273 3.85 14.03 -9.02
N ALA A 274 3.56 15.18 -9.63
CA ALA A 274 2.32 15.88 -9.45
C ALA A 274 1.14 15.02 -9.94
N VAL A 275 0.08 14.97 -9.12
CA VAL A 275 -1.19 14.37 -9.49
C VAL A 275 -2.21 15.47 -9.83
N PRO A 276 -3.12 15.21 -10.79
CA PRO A 276 -4.12 16.19 -11.20
C PRO A 276 -5.10 16.56 -10.07
N PRO A 277 -5.71 17.76 -10.07
CA PRO A 277 -6.67 18.18 -9.05
C PRO A 277 -7.89 17.24 -8.87
N CYS A 278 -8.23 16.50 -9.93
CA CYS A 278 -9.29 15.49 -9.89
C CYS A 278 -8.98 14.36 -8.91
N PHE A 279 -7.70 13.99 -8.76
CA PHE A 279 -7.27 12.98 -7.81
C PHE A 279 -7.54 13.41 -6.38
N TRP A 280 -7.14 14.64 -6.04
CA TRP A 280 -7.40 15.21 -4.72
C TRP A 280 -8.90 15.37 -4.45
N SER A 281 -9.67 15.77 -5.46
CA SER A 281 -11.13 15.87 -5.35
C SER A 281 -11.78 14.51 -5.10
N ALA A 282 -11.34 13.47 -5.81
CA ALA A 282 -11.90 12.12 -5.71
C ALA A 282 -11.52 11.38 -4.42
N THR A 283 -10.36 11.72 -3.83
CA THR A 283 -9.82 11.08 -2.62
C THR A 283 -10.15 11.84 -1.34
N LEU A 284 -10.09 13.18 -1.37
CA LEU A 284 -10.30 14.04 -0.20
C LEU A 284 -11.70 14.67 -0.17
N GLY A 285 -12.45 14.62 -1.28
CA GLY A 285 -13.78 15.22 -1.39
C GLY A 285 -14.79 14.62 -0.42
N THR A 286 -15.51 15.47 0.31
CA THR A 286 -16.49 15.03 1.32
C THR A 286 -17.90 14.83 0.76
N ALA A 287 -18.16 15.27 -0.48
CA ALA A 287 -19.45 15.19 -1.14
C ALA A 287 -20.03 13.76 -1.23
N HIS A 288 -19.22 12.73 -0.97
CA HIS A 288 -19.62 11.32 -1.02
C HIS A 288 -19.52 10.62 0.34
N GLY A 289 -19.42 11.37 1.43
CA GLY A 289 -19.40 10.83 2.79
C GLY A 289 -18.08 10.15 3.15
N SER A 290 -16.95 10.82 2.86
CA SER A 290 -15.57 10.32 3.03
C SER A 290 -15.39 9.42 4.26
N ARG A 291 -14.78 8.24 4.02
CA ARG A 291 -14.47 7.23 5.04
C ARG A 291 -13.00 7.25 5.46
N LEU A 292 -12.27 8.30 5.08
CA LEU A 292 -10.85 8.44 5.40
C LEU A 292 -10.64 8.44 6.92
N GLU A 293 -9.82 7.50 7.39
CA GLU A 293 -9.39 7.32 8.77
C GLU A 293 -7.91 7.70 8.94
N GLY A 294 -7.08 7.46 7.92
CA GLY A 294 -5.66 7.81 7.91
C GLY A 294 -5.27 8.54 6.63
N LEU A 295 -4.67 9.71 6.79
CA LEU A 295 -4.17 10.56 5.71
C LEU A 295 -2.68 10.84 5.92
N PHE A 296 -1.85 10.34 5.00
CA PHE A 296 -0.40 10.47 5.03
C PHE A 296 0.05 11.12 3.72
N LEU A 297 0.53 12.36 3.77
CA LEU A 297 0.90 13.13 2.59
C LEU A 297 2.30 13.71 2.75
N GLU A 298 3.16 13.46 1.77
CA GLU A 298 4.47 14.08 1.64
C GLU A 298 4.58 14.81 0.30
N SER A 299 4.95 16.10 0.35
CA SER A 299 5.04 16.99 -0.81
C SER A 299 3.84 16.86 -1.79
N PRO A 300 2.57 16.96 -1.34
CA PRO A 300 1.42 16.67 -2.18
C PRO A 300 1.13 17.74 -3.24
N ARG A 301 1.75 18.94 -3.15
CA ARG A 301 1.61 20.06 -4.10
C ARG A 301 0.15 20.42 -4.44
N ILE A 302 -0.75 20.26 -3.47
CA ILE A 302 -2.18 20.56 -3.66
C ILE A 302 -2.35 22.07 -3.75
N ALA A 303 -2.96 22.55 -4.84
CA ALA A 303 -3.20 23.97 -5.07
C ALA A 303 -4.05 24.60 -3.94
N ALA A 304 -3.77 25.87 -3.62
CA ALA A 304 -4.55 26.61 -2.63
C ALA A 304 -6.04 26.70 -3.03
N GLY A 305 -6.94 26.45 -2.08
CA GLY A 305 -8.39 26.43 -2.33
C GLY A 305 -8.93 25.10 -2.87
N THR A 306 -8.08 24.10 -3.12
CA THR A 306 -8.52 22.72 -3.30
C THR A 306 -9.17 22.24 -2.00
N VAL A 307 -10.31 21.57 -2.12
CA VAL A 307 -11.37 21.46 -1.10
C VAL A 307 -10.93 20.73 0.18
N PHE A 308 -10.23 21.41 1.09
CA PHE A 308 -10.04 20.93 2.45
C PHE A 308 -11.33 21.15 3.24
N GLN A 309 -12.19 20.14 3.20
CA GLN A 309 -13.38 20.04 4.03
C GLN A 309 -13.14 19.06 5.18
N HIS A 310 -14.04 19.11 6.15
CA HIS A 310 -14.01 18.22 7.30
C HIS A 310 -14.10 16.75 6.92
N LEU A 311 -13.11 15.96 7.34
CA LEU A 311 -13.05 14.52 7.20
C LEU A 311 -13.57 13.86 8.49
N PRO A 312 -14.85 13.46 8.57
CA PRO A 312 -15.51 13.12 9.84
C PRO A 312 -15.02 11.83 10.50
N ASN A 313 -14.28 10.99 9.77
CA ASN A 313 -13.76 9.72 10.26
C ASN A 313 -12.25 9.73 10.52
N LEU A 314 -11.59 10.88 10.27
CA LEU A 314 -10.14 11.00 10.33
C LEU A 314 -9.64 10.82 11.77
N GLN A 315 -8.74 9.87 11.95
CA GLN A 315 -8.09 9.56 13.23
C GLN A 315 -6.60 9.90 13.20
N VAL A 316 -5.97 9.80 12.04
CA VAL A 316 -4.53 10.05 11.86
C VAL A 316 -4.32 11.01 10.69
N LEU A 317 -3.66 12.14 10.96
CA LEU A 317 -3.17 13.09 9.97
C LEU A 317 -1.64 13.14 10.05
N SER A 318 -0.95 12.87 8.95
CA SER A 318 0.52 12.95 8.89
C SER A 318 0.94 13.68 7.62
N LEU A 319 1.48 14.89 7.77
CA LEU A 319 1.90 15.74 6.66
C LEU A 319 3.41 15.98 6.75
N CYS A 320 4.10 15.88 5.62
CA CYS A 320 5.54 16.11 5.48
C CYS A 320 5.82 17.00 4.28
N ARG A 321 6.83 17.87 4.37
CA ARG A 321 7.29 18.72 3.25
C ARG A 321 6.13 19.38 2.50
N TYR A 322 5.15 19.90 3.25
CA TYR A 322 3.93 20.47 2.67
C TYR A 322 3.89 21.98 2.92
N PRO A 323 4.61 22.81 2.14
CA PRO A 323 4.81 24.22 2.44
C PRO A 323 3.54 25.07 2.30
N GLU A 324 2.55 24.63 1.51
CA GLU A 324 1.32 25.38 1.28
C GLU A 324 0.31 25.27 2.42
N VAL A 325 0.39 24.19 3.23
CA VAL A 325 -0.61 23.89 4.27
C VAL A 325 -0.65 24.96 5.35
N THR A 326 -1.85 25.38 5.73
CA THR A 326 -2.06 26.38 6.78
C THR A 326 -2.71 25.76 8.02
N LEU A 327 -2.67 26.49 9.14
CA LEU A 327 -3.42 26.13 10.35
C LEU A 327 -4.92 25.97 10.06
N GLY A 328 -5.48 26.80 9.18
CA GLY A 328 -6.89 26.72 8.79
C GLY A 328 -7.21 25.40 8.11
N ASP A 329 -6.31 24.92 7.23
CA ASP A 329 -6.49 23.65 6.52
C ASP A 329 -6.45 22.47 7.49
N VAL A 330 -5.51 22.47 8.45
CA VAL A 330 -5.42 21.42 9.48
C VAL A 330 -6.69 21.38 10.35
N ILE A 331 -7.15 22.54 10.82
CA ILE A 331 -8.40 22.63 11.60
C ILE A 331 -9.58 22.13 10.76
N ALA A 332 -9.68 22.56 9.50
CA ALA A 332 -10.77 22.18 8.62
C ALA A 332 -10.79 20.66 8.35
N MET A 333 -9.66 20.06 7.95
CA MET A 333 -9.56 18.62 7.68
C MET A 333 -9.91 17.78 8.90
N CYS A 334 -9.31 18.11 10.05
CA CYS A 334 -9.52 17.39 11.31
C CYS A 334 -10.88 17.69 11.95
N GLY A 335 -11.59 18.74 11.50
CA GLY A 335 -12.80 19.25 12.15
C GLY A 335 -12.59 19.61 13.61
N LEU A 336 -11.46 20.24 13.96
CA LEU A 336 -11.19 20.64 15.35
C LEU A 336 -12.17 21.71 15.86
N ASP A 337 -12.89 22.35 14.94
CA ASP A 337 -13.97 23.31 15.17
C ASP A 337 -15.37 22.66 15.19
N LYS A 338 -15.47 21.34 14.97
CA LYS A 338 -16.75 20.61 14.80
C LYS A 338 -16.79 19.34 15.66
N PRO A 339 -17.98 18.88 16.06
CA PRO A 339 -18.11 17.57 16.70
C PRO A 339 -17.80 16.47 15.69
N SER A 340 -16.74 15.69 15.94
CA SER A 340 -16.36 14.51 15.15
C SER A 340 -17.00 13.24 15.70
N VAL A 341 -17.35 12.30 14.82
CA VAL A 341 -17.87 10.98 15.18
C VAL A 341 -16.78 10.10 15.82
N ARG A 342 -15.53 10.32 15.44
CA ARG A 342 -14.36 9.63 16.01
C ARG A 342 -13.33 10.63 16.53
N PRO A 343 -12.72 10.38 17.70
CA PRO A 343 -11.68 11.24 18.20
C PRO A 343 -10.47 11.16 17.27
N LEU A 344 -9.91 12.32 16.96
CA LEU A 344 -8.60 12.41 16.33
C LEU A 344 -7.56 11.88 17.33
N LEU A 345 -6.67 11.00 16.87
CA LEU A 345 -5.69 10.32 17.73
C LEU A 345 -4.28 10.87 17.53
N TYR A 346 -3.93 11.24 16.30
CA TYR A 346 -2.57 11.63 15.96
C TYR A 346 -2.52 12.69 14.86
N ILE A 347 -1.69 13.70 15.08
CA ILE A 347 -1.28 14.68 14.08
C ILE A 347 0.25 14.74 14.04
N ARG A 348 0.83 14.60 12.85
CA ARG A 348 2.23 14.95 12.56
C ARG A 348 2.31 15.97 11.46
N LEU A 349 3.09 17.03 11.69
CA LEU A 349 3.38 18.10 10.74
C LEU A 349 4.89 18.29 10.70
N SER A 350 5.55 17.69 9.70
CA SER A 350 7.00 17.76 9.50
C SER A 350 7.32 18.65 8.31
N ASP A 351 8.28 19.57 8.46
CA ASP A 351 8.72 20.47 7.38
C ASP A 351 7.57 21.28 6.71
N CYS A 352 6.52 21.56 7.50
CA CYS A 352 5.37 22.36 7.06
C CYS A 352 5.65 23.85 7.32
N GLN A 353 6.28 24.53 6.37
CA GLN A 353 6.87 25.89 6.54
C GLN A 353 5.94 26.96 7.14
N ARG A 354 4.62 26.85 6.93
CA ARG A 354 3.62 27.79 7.46
C ARG A 354 3.09 27.43 8.85
N ILE A 355 3.53 26.32 9.44
CA ILE A 355 3.16 25.87 10.78
C ILE A 355 4.35 26.12 11.71
N GLY A 356 4.44 27.35 12.24
CA GLY A 356 5.48 27.72 13.19
C GLY A 356 5.11 27.39 14.64
N GLN A 357 5.95 27.86 15.57
CA GLN A 357 5.71 27.69 17.01
C GLN A 357 4.40 28.32 17.50
N ARG A 358 3.95 29.41 16.86
CA ARG A 358 2.69 30.07 17.20
C ARG A 358 1.50 29.19 16.83
N GLU A 359 1.51 28.64 15.62
CA GLU A 359 0.48 27.74 15.09
C GLU A 359 0.45 26.44 15.88
N LYS A 360 1.61 25.87 16.22
CA LYS A 360 1.74 24.71 17.11
C LYS A 360 1.02 24.93 18.45
N ARG A 361 1.29 26.05 19.13
CA ARG A 361 0.60 26.40 20.41
C ARG A 361 -0.91 26.50 20.25
N ARG A 362 -1.38 27.06 19.14
CA ARG A 362 -2.82 27.16 18.83
C ARG A 362 -3.43 25.79 18.58
N LEU A 363 -2.75 24.91 17.83
CA LEU A 363 -3.20 23.53 17.63
C LEU A 363 -3.30 22.80 18.96
N THR A 364 -2.25 22.82 19.78
CA THR A 364 -2.26 22.17 21.11
C THR A 364 -3.42 22.62 21.98
N ALA A 365 -3.76 23.92 21.96
CA ALA A 365 -4.91 24.44 22.72
C ALA A 365 -6.28 23.94 22.19
N THR A 366 -6.34 23.49 20.94
CA THR A 366 -7.57 22.98 20.31
C THR A 366 -7.69 21.45 20.36
N LEU A 367 -6.61 20.74 20.69
CA LEU A 367 -6.58 19.27 20.68
C LEU A 367 -7.09 18.68 22.01
N ASN A 368 -8.14 17.89 21.93
CA ASN A 368 -8.70 17.15 23.08
C ASN A 368 -8.05 15.76 23.20
N GLY A 369 -6.77 15.71 23.58
CA GLY A 369 -6.07 14.45 23.89
C GLY A 369 -5.42 13.71 22.70
N ALA A 370 -5.48 14.27 21.49
CA ALA A 370 -4.72 13.77 20.34
C ALA A 370 -3.21 14.01 20.52
N HIS A 371 -2.38 13.07 20.09
CA HIS A 371 -0.93 13.22 20.08
C HIS A 371 -0.50 14.16 18.94
N LEU A 372 0.31 15.18 19.24
CA LEU A 372 0.78 16.17 18.27
C LEU A 372 2.30 16.17 18.16
N VAL A 373 2.81 15.90 16.95
CA VAL A 373 4.21 16.09 16.57
C VAL A 373 4.29 17.23 15.57
N VAL A 374 5.15 18.21 15.85
CA VAL A 374 5.47 19.30 14.91
C VAL A 374 6.98 19.53 14.99
N ASP A 375 7.66 19.23 13.90
CA ASP A 375 9.11 19.25 13.70
C ASP A 375 9.52 20.08 12.47
#